data_AF-A0A317PL07-F1
#
_entry.id   AF-A0A317PL07-F1
#
_cell.length_a   1.000
_cell.length_b   1.000
_cell.length_c   1.000
_cell.angle_alpha   90.00
_cell.angle_beta   90.00
_cell.angle_gamma   90.00
#
_symmetry.space_group_name_H-M   'P 1'
#
loop_
_entity.id
_entity.type
_entity.pdbx_description
1 polymer ?
#
loop_
_entity_poly.entity_id
_entity_poly.type
_entity_poly.pdbx_seq_one_letter_code
_entity_poly.pdbx_strand_id
1 'polypeptide(L)'
;MPTDKREALGGGEANSVDDLPIGVLHLGTKTKLLEEAGFLTLRDLRDVDAASVLRIPSVGRRTADELVRNQTALRKAADQNGAIDWTTYCAALGIRLLPAQAPADGCELLAGLPAFLESLAENLEDNVLAAILLGRICRSPGRQKTLEEIGSAASPVLSRERVRQKERRLLLNITGGLLNDNYAALHIHFHPGFASWWQKAADALVDVEEIGVASFVELLAGVWSVPHAAVLEQLPTLVAVVTGEPQMTSGFRALAHLDPRLFAEGGQNLNNLPVLKLRLGKVAVRLVEAGLPLVGDVIDSLQSGNTHKIGMTAMKRVADHLNIVASCMSITGVDWNCYQSRINIECLPLTSTGTPIDFVSTLPQVIEELLRRQGVSLRAADIFRHRTRKHYRHRMTLHQVAETLGTFGSSIKREETIFLAWLNDVLVSREFFRLSVWLDATWLTWWREAEETYEQSQGEYDRFANNLGWRWRLSGKEINTAAPTLWAVFTGYPEGRRLSVIALYEASPKLGRIRLQGFRRVH
;
A
#
# COMPACT_ATOMS: atom_id res chain seq x y z
N MET A 1 -48.87 -0.16 -13.38
CA MET A 1 -48.16 -0.20 -12.10
C MET A 1 -48.35 -1.57 -11.48
N PRO A 2 -47.33 -2.44 -11.47
CA PRO A 2 -47.30 -3.61 -10.62
C PRO A 2 -46.50 -3.29 -9.35
N THR A 3 -47.13 -3.54 -8.22
CA THR A 3 -46.64 -3.39 -6.85
C THR A 3 -45.50 -4.36 -6.52
N ASP A 4 -44.47 -3.82 -5.85
CA ASP A 4 -43.34 -4.51 -5.26
C ASP A 4 -43.77 -5.70 -4.37
N LYS A 5 -43.17 -6.87 -4.62
CA LYS A 5 -43.35 -8.11 -3.86
C LYS A 5 -42.02 -8.68 -3.33
N ARG A 6 -40.97 -7.86 -3.22
CA ARG A 6 -39.62 -8.30 -2.84
C ARG A 6 -39.22 -8.07 -1.36
N GLU A 7 -40.10 -7.56 -0.51
CA GLU A 7 -39.75 -7.23 0.89
C GLU A 7 -39.89 -8.39 1.91
N ALA A 8 -39.94 -9.67 1.50
CA ALA A 8 -40.18 -10.76 2.46
C ALA A 8 -39.23 -11.96 2.30
N LEU A 9 -37.91 -11.74 2.31
CA LEU A 9 -36.93 -12.80 2.51
C LEU A 9 -35.76 -12.29 3.37
N GLY A 10 -36.04 -12.05 4.65
CA GLY A 10 -35.04 -11.77 5.67
C GLY A 10 -35.26 -12.66 6.89
N GLY A 11 -34.35 -13.62 7.09
CA GLY A 11 -34.14 -14.32 8.36
C GLY A 11 -34.97 -15.59 8.63
N GLY A 12 -34.28 -16.74 8.67
CA GLY A 12 -34.64 -17.88 9.51
C GLY A 12 -35.60 -18.93 8.93
N GLU A 13 -35.03 -20.12 8.69
CA GLU A 13 -35.66 -21.45 8.63
C GLU A 13 -36.53 -21.85 7.42
N ALA A 14 -36.15 -23.01 6.84
CA ALA A 14 -36.73 -23.76 5.73
C ALA A 14 -36.71 -23.10 4.34
N ASN A 15 -35.52 -23.05 3.71
CA ASN A 15 -35.43 -22.91 2.25
C ASN A 15 -36.00 -24.19 1.60
N SER A 16 -37.29 -24.17 1.28
CA SER A 16 -37.87 -25.17 0.38
C SER A 16 -37.11 -25.14 -0.94
N VAL A 17 -36.89 -26.31 -1.56
CA VAL A 17 -36.30 -26.42 -2.91
C VAL A 17 -37.00 -25.47 -3.90
N ASP A 18 -38.30 -25.23 -3.70
CA ASP A 18 -39.11 -24.35 -4.54
C ASP A 18 -38.62 -22.87 -4.53
N ASP A 19 -37.95 -22.42 -3.47
CA ASP A 19 -37.51 -21.02 -3.33
C ASP A 19 -36.14 -20.74 -3.96
N LEU A 20 -35.48 -21.77 -4.49
CA LEU A 20 -34.17 -21.61 -5.11
C LEU A 20 -34.27 -20.83 -6.43
N PRO A 21 -33.29 -19.95 -6.72
CA PRO A 21 -33.21 -19.27 -8.01
C PRO A 21 -33.08 -20.28 -9.15
N ILE A 22 -33.67 -19.99 -10.31
CA ILE A 22 -33.57 -20.89 -11.48
C ILE A 22 -32.13 -21.01 -12.02
N GLY A 23 -31.24 -20.13 -11.62
CA GLY A 23 -29.81 -20.17 -11.92
C GLY A 23 -29.11 -21.46 -11.47
N VAL A 24 -29.60 -22.10 -10.40
CA VAL A 24 -29.07 -23.39 -9.92
C VAL A 24 -29.24 -24.52 -10.93
N LEU A 25 -30.10 -24.36 -11.94
CA LEU A 25 -30.35 -25.37 -12.96
C LEU A 25 -29.31 -25.39 -14.09
N HIS A 26 -28.28 -24.54 -14.09
CA HIS A 26 -27.17 -24.58 -15.07
C HIS A 26 -27.60 -24.57 -16.54
N LEU A 27 -28.59 -23.76 -16.90
CA LEU A 27 -29.10 -23.65 -18.29
C LEU A 27 -28.30 -22.67 -19.17
N GLY A 28 -27.15 -22.22 -18.68
CA GLY A 28 -26.27 -21.33 -19.39
C GLY A 28 -26.89 -19.95 -19.66
N THR A 29 -26.62 -19.40 -20.84
CA THR A 29 -27.21 -18.13 -21.30
C THR A 29 -28.74 -18.12 -21.38
N LYS A 30 -29.38 -19.30 -21.31
CA LYS A 30 -30.84 -19.43 -21.37
C LYS A 30 -31.54 -19.16 -20.05
N THR A 31 -30.83 -19.22 -18.91
CA THR A 31 -31.37 -18.80 -17.61
C THR A 31 -31.90 -17.37 -17.68
N LYS A 32 -31.14 -16.43 -18.27
CA LYS A 32 -31.57 -15.04 -18.41
C LYS A 32 -32.85 -14.86 -19.24
N LEU A 33 -33.05 -15.68 -20.27
CA LEU A 33 -34.27 -15.63 -21.08
C LEU A 33 -35.49 -16.12 -20.30
N LEU A 34 -35.31 -17.08 -19.39
CA LEU A 34 -36.36 -17.54 -18.49
C LEU A 34 -36.66 -16.48 -17.42
N GLU A 35 -35.63 -15.83 -16.87
CA GLU A 35 -35.79 -14.69 -15.93
C GLU A 35 -36.55 -13.52 -16.58
N GLU A 36 -36.19 -13.15 -17.81
CA GLU A 36 -36.88 -12.11 -18.60
C GLU A 36 -38.35 -12.48 -18.92
N ALA A 37 -38.66 -13.78 -18.99
CA ALA A 37 -40.01 -14.29 -19.17
C ALA A 37 -40.81 -14.40 -17.84
N GLY A 38 -40.21 -14.00 -16.72
CA GLY A 38 -40.86 -13.93 -15.40
C GLY A 38 -40.60 -15.14 -14.49
N PHE A 39 -39.74 -16.08 -14.89
CA PHE A 39 -39.39 -17.24 -14.06
C PHE A 39 -38.14 -16.93 -13.24
N LEU A 40 -38.28 -16.68 -11.94
CA LEU A 40 -37.17 -16.30 -11.06
C LEU A 40 -36.74 -17.45 -10.14
N THR A 41 -37.71 -18.27 -9.71
CA THR A 41 -37.52 -19.36 -8.76
C THR A 41 -37.97 -20.71 -9.32
N LEU A 42 -37.56 -21.80 -8.68
CA LEU A 42 -38.02 -23.15 -9.05
C LEU A 42 -39.52 -23.33 -8.88
N ARG A 43 -40.14 -22.59 -7.94
CA ARG A 43 -41.59 -22.50 -7.77
C ARG A 43 -42.28 -22.03 -9.04
N ASP A 44 -41.73 -21.00 -9.68
CA ASP A 44 -42.30 -20.44 -10.91
C ASP A 44 -42.27 -21.45 -12.08
N LEU A 45 -41.37 -22.44 -12.00
CA LEU A 45 -41.21 -23.49 -13.00
C LEU A 45 -41.92 -24.82 -12.65
N ARG A 46 -42.61 -24.90 -11.51
CA ARG A 46 -43.20 -26.15 -11.00
C ARG A 46 -44.28 -26.72 -11.92
N ASP A 47 -45.15 -25.83 -12.42
CA ASP A 47 -46.33 -26.18 -13.23
C ASP A 47 -46.16 -25.81 -14.71
N VAL A 48 -44.93 -25.46 -15.12
CA VAL A 48 -44.63 -25.06 -16.49
C VAL A 48 -44.35 -26.31 -17.32
N ASP A 49 -45.22 -26.57 -18.29
CA ASP A 49 -45.00 -27.66 -19.24
C ASP A 49 -43.95 -27.31 -20.30
N ALA A 50 -43.35 -28.34 -20.92
CA ALA A 50 -42.34 -28.15 -21.96
C ALA A 50 -42.87 -27.32 -23.14
N ALA A 51 -44.18 -27.37 -23.41
CA ALA A 51 -44.81 -26.57 -24.46
C ALA A 51 -44.82 -25.07 -24.13
N SER A 52 -44.99 -24.68 -22.87
CA SER A 52 -44.93 -23.29 -22.41
C SER A 52 -43.52 -22.74 -22.44
N VAL A 53 -42.51 -23.56 -22.06
CA VAL A 53 -41.09 -23.18 -22.16
C VAL A 53 -40.67 -22.95 -23.61
N LEU A 54 -41.15 -23.79 -24.53
CA LEU A 54 -40.86 -23.68 -25.97
C LEU A 54 -41.47 -22.44 -26.64
N ARG A 55 -42.44 -21.77 -26.01
CA ARG A 55 -43.02 -20.50 -26.52
C ARG A 55 -42.13 -19.30 -26.24
N ILE A 56 -41.12 -19.43 -25.37
CA ILE A 56 -40.19 -18.35 -25.04
C ILE A 56 -39.22 -18.15 -26.22
N PRO A 57 -39.12 -16.93 -26.78
CA PRO A 57 -38.23 -16.67 -27.92
C PRO A 57 -36.79 -17.13 -27.64
N SER A 58 -36.21 -17.83 -28.61
CA SER A 58 -34.83 -18.36 -28.53
C SER A 58 -34.60 -19.49 -27.51
N VAL A 59 -35.66 -20.03 -26.88
CA VAL A 59 -35.59 -21.27 -26.10
C VAL A 59 -35.97 -22.46 -26.99
N GLY A 60 -35.04 -23.41 -27.15
CA GLY A 60 -35.21 -24.57 -28.01
C GLY A 60 -35.51 -25.84 -27.23
N ARG A 61 -35.87 -26.92 -27.95
CA ARG A 61 -36.18 -28.23 -27.37
C ARG A 61 -35.08 -28.78 -26.47
N ARG A 62 -33.81 -28.61 -26.88
CA ARG A 62 -32.65 -28.98 -26.04
C ARG A 62 -32.67 -28.30 -24.67
N THR A 63 -32.99 -27.02 -24.60
CA THR A 63 -33.04 -26.27 -23.33
C THR A 63 -34.21 -26.73 -22.47
N ALA A 64 -35.37 -27.03 -23.07
CA ALA A 64 -36.50 -27.60 -22.36
C ALA A 64 -36.19 -29.01 -21.80
N ASP A 65 -35.48 -29.84 -22.58
CA ASP A 65 -35.03 -31.16 -22.13
C ASP A 65 -33.99 -31.05 -21.00
N GLU A 66 -33.02 -30.12 -21.13
CA GLU A 66 -32.03 -29.81 -20.09
C GLU A 66 -32.70 -29.30 -18.80
N LEU A 67 -33.72 -28.45 -18.92
CA LEU A 67 -34.51 -27.96 -17.79
C LEU A 67 -35.17 -29.11 -17.03
N VAL A 68 -35.89 -30.00 -17.72
CA VAL A 68 -36.56 -31.15 -17.10
C VAL A 68 -35.55 -32.10 -16.45
N ARG A 69 -34.45 -32.39 -17.15
CA ARG A 69 -33.37 -33.25 -16.64
C ARG A 69 -32.76 -32.66 -15.36
N ASN A 70 -32.43 -31.37 -15.38
CA ASN A 70 -31.72 -30.73 -14.29
C ASN A 70 -32.65 -30.52 -13.07
N GLN A 71 -33.94 -30.24 -13.28
CA GLN A 71 -34.94 -30.25 -12.20
C GLN A 71 -35.10 -31.65 -11.58
N THR A 72 -35.11 -32.69 -12.41
CA THR A 72 -35.22 -34.08 -11.94
C THR A 72 -33.99 -34.47 -11.11
N ALA A 73 -32.79 -34.09 -11.55
CA ALA A 73 -31.56 -34.31 -10.80
C ALA A 73 -31.59 -33.59 -9.45
N LEU A 74 -32.07 -32.34 -9.41
CA LEU A 74 -32.16 -31.56 -8.18
C LEU A 74 -33.15 -32.18 -7.19
N ARG A 75 -34.34 -32.59 -7.66
CA ARG A 75 -35.35 -33.26 -6.81
C ARG A 75 -34.85 -34.59 -6.25
N LYS A 76 -34.03 -35.33 -6.99
CA LYS A 76 -33.42 -36.58 -6.51
C LYS A 76 -32.33 -36.35 -5.46
N ALA A 77 -31.66 -35.21 -5.53
CA ALA A 77 -30.62 -34.81 -4.59
C ALA A 77 -31.20 -34.17 -3.31
N ALA A 78 -32.49 -33.80 -3.31
CA ALA A 78 -33.16 -33.27 -2.14
C ALA A 78 -33.66 -34.37 -1.20
N ASP A 79 -33.47 -34.19 0.10
CA ASP A 79 -34.02 -35.06 1.14
C ASP A 79 -35.49 -34.74 1.47
N GLN A 80 -36.06 -35.45 2.45
CA GLN A 80 -37.46 -35.26 2.88
C GLN A 80 -37.74 -33.89 3.52
N ASN A 81 -36.69 -33.18 3.96
CA ASN A 81 -36.76 -31.85 4.55
C ASN A 81 -36.46 -30.75 3.53
N GLY A 82 -36.19 -31.12 2.27
CA GLY A 82 -35.83 -30.19 1.20
C GLY A 82 -34.36 -29.76 1.21
N ALA A 83 -33.51 -30.33 2.07
CA ALA A 83 -32.07 -30.10 2.04
C ALA A 83 -31.45 -30.83 0.85
N ILE A 84 -30.66 -30.10 0.07
CA ILE A 84 -30.05 -30.63 -1.16
C ILE A 84 -28.64 -31.12 -0.88
N ASP A 85 -28.37 -32.37 -1.27
CA ASP A 85 -27.02 -32.88 -1.43
C ASP A 85 -26.42 -32.35 -2.75
N TRP A 86 -25.74 -31.21 -2.64
CA TRP A 86 -25.10 -30.56 -3.77
C TRP A 86 -24.00 -31.41 -4.43
N THR A 87 -23.40 -32.35 -3.69
CA THR A 87 -22.40 -33.27 -4.25
C THR A 87 -23.09 -34.22 -5.24
N THR A 88 -24.19 -34.84 -4.80
CA THR A 88 -25.00 -35.74 -5.64
C THR A 88 -25.60 -34.99 -6.83
N TYR A 89 -26.11 -33.77 -6.62
CA TYR A 89 -26.66 -32.94 -7.70
C TYR A 89 -25.60 -32.62 -8.77
N CYS A 90 -24.44 -32.11 -8.36
CA CYS A 90 -23.37 -31.73 -9.28
C CYS A 90 -22.83 -32.94 -10.04
N ALA A 91 -22.68 -34.08 -9.37
CA ALA A 91 -22.26 -35.33 -10.01
C ALA A 91 -23.26 -35.78 -11.08
N ALA A 92 -24.57 -35.67 -10.83
CA ALA A 92 -25.61 -36.01 -11.80
C ALA A 92 -25.60 -35.11 -13.05
N LEU A 93 -25.13 -33.86 -12.90
CA LEU A 93 -24.98 -32.92 -14.02
C LEU A 93 -23.60 -32.96 -14.69
N GLY A 94 -22.64 -33.69 -14.13
CA GLY A 94 -21.25 -33.73 -14.61
C GLY A 94 -20.51 -32.40 -14.41
N ILE A 95 -20.89 -31.61 -13.40
CA ILE A 95 -20.21 -30.36 -13.02
C ILE A 95 -19.49 -30.54 -11.68
N ARG A 96 -18.49 -29.68 -11.40
CA ARG A 96 -17.77 -29.74 -10.11
C ARG A 96 -18.38 -28.82 -9.05
N LEU A 97 -18.43 -29.30 -7.82
CA LEU A 97 -18.74 -28.49 -6.63
C LEU A 97 -17.44 -27.87 -6.08
N LEU A 98 -17.38 -26.55 -5.95
CA LEU A 98 -16.17 -25.83 -5.49
C LEU A 98 -16.47 -24.81 -4.39
N PRO A 99 -15.66 -24.75 -3.31
CA PRO A 99 -14.80 -25.83 -2.84
C PRO A 99 -15.62 -27.10 -2.52
N ALA A 100 -14.97 -28.26 -2.45
CA ALA A 100 -15.67 -29.53 -2.20
C ALA A 100 -16.36 -29.57 -0.82
N GLN A 101 -15.84 -28.81 0.15
CA GLN A 101 -16.40 -28.65 1.48
C GLN A 101 -16.54 -27.17 1.81
N ALA A 102 -17.61 -26.80 2.53
CA ALA A 102 -17.75 -25.45 3.05
C ALA A 102 -16.68 -25.16 4.11
N PRO A 103 -16.13 -23.93 4.14
CA PRO A 103 -15.29 -23.50 5.26
C PRO A 103 -16.13 -23.41 6.55
N ALA A 104 -15.57 -23.85 7.67
CA ALA A 104 -16.22 -23.83 8.97
C ALA A 104 -16.30 -22.40 9.54
N ASP A 105 -15.31 -21.57 9.26
CA ASP A 105 -15.23 -20.18 9.71
C ASP A 105 -14.57 -19.25 8.66
N GLY A 106 -14.53 -17.94 8.97
CA GLY A 106 -13.93 -16.95 8.08
C GLY A 106 -12.42 -17.08 7.91
N CYS A 107 -11.70 -17.65 8.90
CA CYS A 107 -10.26 -17.87 8.79
C CYS A 107 -9.98 -18.98 7.78
N GLU A 108 -10.74 -20.08 7.83
CA GLU A 108 -10.66 -21.16 6.85
C GLU A 108 -11.06 -20.69 5.45
N LEU A 109 -12.09 -19.84 5.34
CA LEU A 109 -12.48 -19.20 4.08
C LEU A 109 -11.30 -18.45 3.43
N LEU A 110 -10.63 -17.57 4.19
CA LEU A 110 -9.53 -16.76 3.66
C LEU A 110 -8.27 -17.58 3.37
N ALA A 111 -7.94 -18.54 4.25
CA ALA A 111 -6.80 -19.43 4.06
C ALA A 111 -6.99 -20.38 2.87
N GLY A 112 -8.23 -20.83 2.64
CA GLY A 112 -8.60 -21.70 1.52
C GLY A 112 -8.76 -20.97 0.18
N LEU A 113 -8.81 -19.64 0.18
CA LEU A 113 -9.08 -18.85 -1.03
C LEU A 113 -8.07 -19.09 -2.17
N PRO A 114 -6.74 -19.18 -1.94
CA PRO A 114 -5.80 -19.49 -3.00
C PRO A 114 -6.05 -20.85 -3.66
N ALA A 115 -6.29 -21.90 -2.87
CA ALA A 115 -6.55 -23.26 -3.37
C ALA A 115 -7.89 -23.34 -4.12
N PHE A 116 -8.90 -22.61 -3.65
CA PHE A 116 -10.17 -22.45 -4.36
C PHE A 116 -9.97 -21.80 -5.73
N LEU A 117 -9.17 -20.73 -5.82
CA LEU A 117 -8.90 -20.03 -7.08
C LEU A 117 -8.10 -20.89 -8.07
N GLU A 118 -7.17 -21.70 -7.59
CA GLU A 118 -6.46 -22.69 -8.40
C GLU A 118 -7.42 -23.75 -8.93
N SER A 119 -8.27 -24.31 -8.07
CA SER A 119 -9.31 -25.27 -8.48
C SER A 119 -10.28 -24.66 -9.49
N LEU A 120 -10.67 -23.39 -9.29
CA LEU A 120 -11.50 -22.66 -10.24
C LEU A 120 -10.79 -22.52 -11.60
N ALA A 121 -9.51 -22.14 -11.60
CA ALA A 121 -8.72 -21.97 -12.82
C ALA A 121 -8.59 -23.27 -13.62
N GLU A 122 -8.41 -24.42 -12.95
CA GLU A 122 -8.34 -25.74 -13.57
C GLU A 122 -9.66 -26.16 -14.25
N ASN A 123 -10.79 -25.61 -13.81
CA ASN A 123 -12.11 -25.91 -14.37
C ASN A 123 -12.55 -24.91 -15.45
N LEU A 124 -11.74 -23.91 -15.78
CA LEU A 124 -11.99 -23.01 -16.90
C LEU A 124 -11.49 -23.66 -18.19
N GLU A 125 -12.40 -23.84 -19.16
CA GLU A 125 -12.06 -24.41 -20.48
C GLU A 125 -11.05 -23.57 -21.27
N ASP A 126 -10.95 -22.27 -20.95
CA ASP A 126 -10.09 -21.32 -21.63
C ASP A 126 -8.87 -20.97 -20.77
N ASN A 127 -7.70 -21.45 -21.21
CA ASN A 127 -6.40 -21.19 -20.58
C ASN A 127 -6.10 -19.69 -20.39
N VAL A 128 -6.66 -18.82 -21.23
CA VAL A 128 -6.53 -17.37 -21.06
C VAL A 128 -7.31 -16.89 -19.85
N LEU A 129 -8.49 -17.46 -19.55
CA LEU A 129 -9.25 -17.12 -18.34
C LEU A 129 -8.50 -17.59 -17.08
N ALA A 130 -7.91 -18.78 -17.10
CA ALA A 130 -7.05 -19.27 -16.02
C ALA A 130 -5.84 -18.34 -15.80
N ALA A 131 -5.19 -17.91 -16.88
CA ALA A 131 -4.07 -16.96 -16.82
C ALA A 131 -4.48 -15.57 -16.28
N ILE A 132 -5.68 -15.09 -16.63
CA ILE A 132 -6.24 -13.86 -16.06
C ILE A 132 -6.50 -14.02 -14.57
N LEU A 133 -7.14 -15.12 -14.16
CA LEU A 133 -7.45 -15.38 -12.75
C LEU A 133 -6.17 -15.42 -11.90
N LEU A 134 -5.27 -16.36 -12.19
CA LEU A 134 -4.09 -16.63 -11.36
C LEU A 134 -2.94 -15.63 -11.58
N GLY A 135 -2.87 -15.02 -12.76
CA GLY A 135 -1.77 -14.12 -13.14
C GLY A 135 -2.08 -12.64 -12.90
N ARG A 136 -3.36 -12.28 -12.72
CA ARG A 136 -3.76 -10.87 -12.66
C ARG A 136 -4.79 -10.57 -11.56
N ILE A 137 -5.95 -11.23 -11.54
CA ILE A 137 -6.99 -10.95 -10.55
C ILE A 137 -6.49 -11.27 -9.13
N CYS A 138 -5.86 -12.43 -8.95
CA CYS A 138 -5.44 -12.94 -7.64
C CYS A 138 -4.03 -12.49 -7.21
N ARG A 139 -3.42 -11.54 -7.93
CA ARG A 139 -2.04 -11.10 -7.65
C ARG A 139 -2.03 -9.67 -7.12
N SER A 140 -1.09 -9.39 -6.22
CA SER A 140 -0.81 -8.01 -5.80
C SER A 140 -0.32 -7.18 -6.99
N PRO A 141 -0.60 -5.87 -7.06
CA PRO A 141 -0.36 -5.07 -8.27
C PRO A 141 1.08 -5.11 -8.82
N GLY A 142 2.09 -5.34 -7.97
CA GLY A 142 3.49 -5.48 -8.40
C GLY A 142 3.82 -6.83 -9.07
N ARG A 143 2.94 -7.82 -8.94
CA ARG A 143 3.06 -9.17 -9.53
C ARG A 143 1.97 -9.46 -10.56
N GLN A 144 1.06 -8.51 -10.81
CA GLN A 144 0.01 -8.66 -11.80
C GLN A 144 0.59 -8.61 -13.21
N LYS A 145 0.32 -9.64 -14.00
CA LYS A 145 0.58 -9.59 -15.44
C LYS A 145 -0.26 -8.52 -16.10
N THR A 146 0.32 -7.79 -17.04
CA THR A 146 -0.42 -6.81 -17.85
C THR A 146 -1.37 -7.54 -18.82
N LEU A 147 -2.41 -6.83 -19.28
CA LEU A 147 -3.31 -7.36 -20.31
C LEU A 147 -2.57 -7.70 -21.61
N GLU A 148 -1.48 -6.99 -21.90
CA GLU A 148 -0.65 -7.18 -23.08
C GLU A 148 0.27 -8.40 -22.94
N GLU A 149 0.83 -8.64 -21.76
CA GLU A 149 1.60 -9.86 -21.44
C GLU A 149 0.72 -11.11 -21.56
N ILE A 150 -0.51 -11.06 -21.03
CA ILE A 150 -1.46 -12.18 -21.15
C ILE A 150 -1.87 -12.39 -22.61
N GLY A 151 -2.17 -11.32 -23.34
CA GLY A 151 -2.59 -11.40 -24.75
C GLY A 151 -1.49 -11.95 -25.66
N SER A 152 -0.25 -11.53 -25.44
CA SER A 152 0.93 -11.98 -26.19
C SER A 152 1.29 -13.45 -25.91
N ALA A 153 1.03 -13.93 -24.69
CA ALA A 153 1.29 -15.32 -24.30
C ALA A 153 0.17 -16.31 -24.72
N ALA A 154 -0.97 -15.81 -25.20
CA ALA A 154 -2.10 -16.64 -25.63
C ALA A 154 -1.87 -17.26 -27.01
N SER A 155 -2.49 -18.42 -27.26
CA SER A 155 -2.50 -19.07 -28.57
C SER A 155 -3.95 -19.36 -29.00
N PRO A 156 -4.46 -18.73 -30.09
CA PRO A 156 -3.82 -17.67 -30.87
C PRO A 156 -3.60 -16.39 -30.04
N VAL A 157 -2.65 -15.55 -30.46
CA VAL A 157 -2.34 -14.26 -29.82
C VAL A 157 -3.60 -13.40 -29.78
N LEU A 158 -3.88 -12.81 -28.62
CA LEU A 158 -5.06 -11.98 -28.40
C LEU A 158 -4.69 -10.51 -28.24
N SER A 159 -5.54 -9.63 -28.75
CA SER A 159 -5.40 -8.20 -28.49
C SER A 159 -5.67 -7.87 -27.02
N ARG A 160 -5.06 -6.79 -26.54
CA ARG A 160 -5.27 -6.25 -25.18
C ARG A 160 -6.76 -6.06 -24.85
N GLU A 161 -7.55 -5.57 -25.80
CA GLU A 161 -8.99 -5.37 -25.61
C GLU A 161 -9.75 -6.70 -25.51
N ARG A 162 -9.33 -7.72 -26.27
CA ARG A 162 -9.94 -9.05 -26.18
C ARG A 162 -9.70 -9.71 -24.82
N VAL A 163 -8.50 -9.53 -24.25
CA VAL A 163 -8.17 -9.98 -22.88
C VAL A 163 -9.03 -9.24 -21.85
N ARG A 164 -9.18 -7.92 -21.99
CA ARG A 164 -10.05 -7.11 -21.10
C ARG A 164 -11.51 -7.57 -21.11
N GLN A 165 -12.06 -7.89 -22.28
CA GLN A 165 -13.42 -8.40 -22.41
C GLN A 165 -13.59 -9.76 -21.72
N LYS A 166 -12.59 -10.66 -21.88
CA LYS A 166 -12.56 -11.96 -21.20
C LYS A 166 -12.46 -11.80 -19.68
N GLU A 167 -11.61 -10.90 -19.19
CA GLU A 167 -11.46 -10.58 -17.76
C GLU A 167 -12.77 -10.08 -17.16
N ARG A 168 -13.44 -9.11 -17.81
CA ARG A 168 -14.73 -8.59 -17.36
C ARG A 168 -15.80 -9.69 -17.32
N ARG A 169 -15.84 -10.56 -18.33
CA ARG A 169 -16.81 -11.67 -18.36
C ARG A 169 -16.53 -12.70 -17.27
N LEU A 170 -15.26 -13.02 -17.00
CA LEU A 170 -14.87 -13.94 -15.95
C LEU A 170 -15.34 -13.43 -14.57
N LEU A 171 -15.05 -12.17 -14.24
CA LEU A 171 -15.48 -11.57 -12.97
C LEU A 171 -17.00 -11.56 -12.84
N LEU A 172 -17.73 -11.15 -13.89
CA LEU A 172 -19.19 -11.19 -13.88
C LEU A 172 -19.74 -12.59 -13.61
N ASN A 173 -19.12 -13.63 -14.16
CA ASN A 173 -19.54 -15.02 -13.93
C ASN A 173 -19.22 -15.49 -12.50
N ILE A 174 -18.03 -15.17 -11.98
CA ILE A 174 -17.63 -15.52 -10.61
C ILE A 174 -18.54 -14.83 -9.60
N THR A 175 -18.70 -13.51 -9.71
CA THR A 175 -19.59 -12.73 -8.84
C THR A 175 -21.05 -13.17 -9.01
N GLY A 176 -21.50 -13.46 -10.24
CA GLY A 176 -22.84 -13.97 -10.52
C GLY A 176 -23.13 -15.30 -9.83
N GLY A 177 -22.18 -16.24 -9.88
CA GLY A 177 -22.32 -17.53 -9.21
C GLY A 177 -22.25 -17.40 -7.68
N LEU A 178 -21.30 -16.61 -7.14
CA LEU A 178 -21.11 -16.50 -5.70
C LEU A 178 -22.23 -15.73 -5.00
N LEU A 179 -22.79 -14.70 -5.65
CA LEU A 179 -23.78 -13.82 -5.01
C LEU A 179 -25.22 -14.18 -5.38
N ASN A 180 -25.47 -14.62 -6.63
CA ASN A 180 -26.82 -14.74 -7.18
C ASN A 180 -27.17 -16.15 -7.67
N ASP A 181 -26.34 -17.15 -7.39
CA ASP A 181 -26.49 -18.52 -7.91
C ASP A 181 -26.65 -18.57 -9.45
N ASN A 182 -26.02 -17.63 -10.14
CA ASN A 182 -26.06 -17.54 -11.59
C ASN A 182 -24.80 -18.15 -12.22
N TYR A 183 -24.94 -19.38 -12.69
CA TYR A 183 -23.84 -20.19 -13.25
C TYR A 183 -23.81 -20.18 -14.79
N ALA A 184 -24.40 -19.18 -15.45
CA ALA A 184 -24.68 -19.16 -16.90
C ALA A 184 -23.50 -19.45 -17.86
N ALA A 185 -22.25 -19.45 -17.38
CA ALA A 185 -21.07 -19.77 -18.19
C ALA A 185 -19.96 -20.45 -17.36
N LEU A 186 -20.30 -21.09 -16.25
CA LEU A 186 -19.37 -21.81 -15.39
C LEU A 186 -19.77 -23.28 -15.34
N HIS A 187 -18.85 -24.19 -15.67
CA HIS A 187 -19.06 -25.64 -15.54
C HIS A 187 -18.82 -26.14 -14.11
N ILE A 188 -19.19 -25.31 -13.14
CA ILE A 188 -19.00 -25.52 -11.72
C ILE A 188 -20.20 -24.97 -10.95
N HIS A 189 -20.40 -25.49 -9.75
CA HIS A 189 -21.33 -24.94 -8.77
C HIS A 189 -20.54 -24.53 -7.54
N PHE A 190 -20.83 -23.35 -6.99
CA PHE A 190 -20.17 -22.94 -5.75
C PHE A 190 -20.86 -23.60 -4.57
N HIS A 191 -20.08 -24.13 -3.62
CA HIS A 191 -20.67 -24.73 -2.44
C HIS A 191 -21.47 -23.68 -1.67
N PRO A 192 -22.76 -23.89 -1.33
CA PRO A 192 -23.59 -22.84 -0.72
C PRO A 192 -23.02 -22.30 0.58
N GLY A 193 -22.48 -23.17 1.45
CA GLY A 193 -21.76 -22.72 2.65
C GLY A 193 -20.59 -21.77 2.36
N PHE A 194 -19.85 -21.98 1.26
CA PHE A 194 -18.80 -21.05 0.82
C PHE A 194 -19.40 -19.75 0.24
N ALA A 195 -20.38 -19.85 -0.65
CA ALA A 195 -21.06 -18.69 -1.25
C ALA A 195 -21.72 -17.79 -0.19
N SER A 196 -22.26 -18.38 0.88
CA SER A 196 -22.92 -17.65 1.97
C SER A 196 -22.03 -16.61 2.64
N TRP A 197 -20.72 -16.83 2.72
CA TRP A 197 -19.78 -15.85 3.27
C TRP A 197 -19.65 -14.61 2.38
N TRP A 198 -19.69 -14.80 1.06
CA TRP A 198 -19.67 -13.71 0.09
C TRP A 198 -21.00 -12.96 0.06
N GLN A 199 -22.11 -13.67 0.16
CA GLN A 199 -23.45 -13.09 0.27
C GLN A 199 -23.58 -12.22 1.53
N LYS A 200 -23.13 -12.70 2.70
CA LYS A 200 -23.10 -11.88 3.93
C LYS A 200 -22.30 -10.58 3.75
N ALA A 201 -21.16 -10.65 3.06
CA ALA A 201 -20.36 -9.47 2.77
C ALA A 201 -21.05 -8.52 1.77
N ALA A 202 -21.74 -9.08 0.78
CA ALA A 202 -22.54 -8.32 -0.18
C ALA A 202 -23.71 -7.59 0.50
N ASP A 203 -24.43 -8.27 1.39
CA ASP A 203 -25.55 -7.71 2.15
C ASP A 203 -25.10 -6.54 3.03
N ALA A 204 -23.93 -6.68 3.69
CA ALA A 204 -23.34 -5.60 4.48
C ALA A 204 -22.91 -4.37 3.64
N LEU A 205 -22.79 -4.52 2.32
CA LEU A 205 -22.37 -3.47 1.40
C LEU A 205 -23.50 -2.92 0.52
N VAL A 206 -24.72 -3.44 0.64
CA VAL A 206 -25.83 -3.16 -0.30
C VAL A 206 -26.19 -1.67 -0.39
N ASP A 207 -26.21 -0.97 0.76
CA ASP A 207 -26.55 0.46 0.86
C ASP A 207 -25.35 1.38 0.75
N VAL A 208 -24.15 0.81 0.64
CA VAL A 208 -22.92 1.59 0.60
C VAL A 208 -22.68 1.95 -0.86
N GLU A 209 -22.96 3.20 -1.24
CA GLU A 209 -22.54 3.69 -2.56
C GLU A 209 -21.02 3.78 -2.60
N GLU A 210 -20.43 4.27 -1.51
CA GLU A 210 -19.02 4.60 -1.45
C GLU A 210 -18.36 4.31 -0.11
N ILE A 211 -17.39 3.37 -0.09
CA ILE A 211 -16.61 2.97 1.10
C ILE A 211 -15.15 3.45 1.00
N GLY A 212 -14.39 3.45 2.09
CA GLY A 212 -12.92 3.62 2.08
C GLY A 212 -12.23 2.27 2.30
N VAL A 213 -10.93 2.14 2.04
CA VAL A 213 -10.23 0.83 2.20
C VAL A 213 -10.22 0.37 3.65
N ALA A 214 -9.93 1.27 4.60
CA ALA A 214 -9.96 0.93 6.02
C ALA A 214 -11.35 0.42 6.45
N SER A 215 -12.41 1.16 6.11
CA SER A 215 -13.78 0.75 6.39
C SER A 215 -14.19 -0.52 5.65
N PHE A 216 -13.66 -0.77 4.45
CA PHE A 216 -13.90 -2.01 3.71
C PHE A 216 -13.25 -3.21 4.39
N VAL A 217 -11.99 -3.07 4.81
CA VAL A 217 -11.26 -4.12 5.54
C VAL A 217 -11.91 -4.37 6.90
N GLU A 218 -12.26 -3.32 7.63
CA GLU A 218 -12.94 -3.40 8.92
C GLU A 218 -14.30 -4.08 8.80
N LEU A 219 -15.10 -3.72 7.78
CA LEU A 219 -16.40 -4.34 7.52
C LEU A 219 -16.24 -5.83 7.20
N LEU A 220 -15.34 -6.21 6.28
CA LEU A 220 -15.13 -7.62 5.94
C LEU A 220 -14.59 -8.43 7.13
N ALA A 221 -13.66 -7.85 7.90
CA ALA A 221 -13.13 -8.47 9.10
C ALA A 221 -14.21 -8.69 10.16
N GLY A 222 -15.13 -7.73 10.33
CA GLY A 222 -16.28 -7.85 11.21
C GLY A 222 -17.28 -8.90 10.73
N VAL A 223 -17.65 -8.88 9.44
CA VAL A 223 -18.64 -9.81 8.86
C VAL A 223 -18.15 -11.26 8.88
N TRP A 224 -16.85 -11.48 8.66
CA TRP A 224 -16.25 -12.81 8.66
C TRP A 224 -15.63 -13.22 10.00
N SER A 225 -15.62 -12.32 10.99
CA SER A 225 -15.00 -12.54 12.30
C SER A 225 -13.52 -12.95 12.21
N VAL A 226 -12.75 -12.23 11.38
CA VAL A 226 -11.34 -12.52 11.10
C VAL A 226 -10.42 -11.34 11.43
N PRO A 227 -9.11 -11.57 11.66
CA PRO A 227 -8.16 -10.47 11.81
C PRO A 227 -8.02 -9.62 10.54
N HIS A 228 -7.82 -8.30 10.68
CA HIS A 228 -7.57 -7.38 9.56
C HIS A 228 -6.43 -7.86 8.63
N ALA A 229 -5.38 -8.44 9.20
CA ALA A 229 -4.23 -8.94 8.44
C ALA A 229 -4.64 -10.01 7.42
N ALA A 230 -5.55 -10.93 7.79
CA ALA A 230 -6.01 -11.99 6.90
C ALA A 230 -6.79 -11.42 5.69
N VAL A 231 -7.60 -10.38 5.92
CA VAL A 231 -8.32 -9.68 4.85
C VAL A 231 -7.35 -8.95 3.92
N LEU A 232 -6.35 -8.27 4.49
CA LEU A 232 -5.34 -7.52 3.73
C LEU A 232 -4.51 -8.43 2.80
N GLU A 233 -4.17 -9.64 3.24
CA GLU A 233 -3.44 -10.61 2.43
C GLU A 233 -4.19 -11.01 1.15
N GLN A 234 -5.52 -11.07 1.22
CA GLN A 234 -6.39 -11.45 0.10
C GLN A 234 -7.03 -10.26 -0.61
N LEU A 235 -6.72 -9.03 -0.21
CA LEU A 235 -7.41 -7.81 -0.64
C LEU A 235 -7.60 -7.67 -2.17
N PRO A 236 -6.60 -7.98 -3.03
CA PRO A 236 -6.79 -7.89 -4.48
C PRO A 236 -7.93 -8.78 -4.99
N THR A 237 -8.01 -10.01 -4.48
CA THR A 237 -9.05 -10.98 -4.83
C THR A 237 -10.40 -10.53 -4.28
N LEU A 238 -10.44 -10.14 -3.00
CA LEU A 238 -11.66 -9.73 -2.32
C LEU A 238 -12.30 -8.53 -3.04
N VAL A 239 -11.52 -7.51 -3.35
CA VAL A 239 -12.01 -6.33 -4.07
C VAL A 239 -12.52 -6.72 -5.46
N ALA A 240 -11.79 -7.54 -6.21
CA ALA A 240 -12.21 -7.92 -7.56
C ALA A 240 -13.52 -8.71 -7.57
N VAL A 241 -13.71 -9.64 -6.63
CA VAL A 241 -14.92 -10.46 -6.53
C VAL A 241 -16.11 -9.66 -6.00
N VAL A 242 -15.92 -8.90 -4.92
CA VAL A 242 -16.96 -8.09 -4.29
C VAL A 242 -17.42 -6.96 -5.21
N THR A 243 -16.49 -6.24 -5.83
CA THR A 243 -16.85 -5.10 -6.70
C THR A 243 -17.30 -5.53 -8.09
N GLY A 244 -16.94 -6.74 -8.53
CA GLY A 244 -17.11 -7.20 -9.90
C GLY A 244 -16.29 -6.39 -10.92
N GLU A 245 -15.38 -5.52 -10.46
CA GLU A 245 -14.56 -4.66 -11.30
C GLU A 245 -13.12 -5.17 -11.40
N PRO A 246 -12.55 -5.23 -12.62
CA PRO A 246 -11.19 -5.73 -12.83
C PRO A 246 -10.09 -4.75 -12.40
N GLN A 247 -10.43 -3.49 -12.13
CA GLN A 247 -9.45 -2.46 -11.78
C GLN A 247 -9.80 -1.79 -10.46
N MET A 248 -8.99 -2.09 -9.46
CA MET A 248 -8.80 -1.24 -8.30
C MET A 248 -8.54 0.21 -8.73
N THR A 249 -9.22 1.16 -8.08
CA THR A 249 -8.95 2.60 -8.24
C THR A 249 -7.49 2.89 -7.90
N SER A 250 -6.95 4.02 -8.37
CA SER A 250 -5.53 4.35 -8.19
C SER A 250 -5.09 4.38 -6.71
N GLY A 251 -5.97 4.82 -5.79
CA GLY A 251 -5.75 4.73 -4.35
C GLY A 251 -5.61 3.29 -3.85
N PHE A 252 -6.48 2.40 -4.31
CA PHE A 252 -6.44 0.97 -3.97
C PHE A 252 -5.16 0.28 -4.44
N ARG A 253 -4.65 0.61 -5.65
CA ARG A 253 -3.39 0.03 -6.12
C ARG A 253 -2.22 0.43 -5.25
N ALA A 254 -2.16 1.70 -4.83
CA ALA A 254 -1.09 2.20 -3.99
C ALA A 254 -1.09 1.55 -2.60
N LEU A 255 -2.27 1.21 -2.06
CA LEU A 255 -2.42 0.51 -0.79
C LEU A 255 -2.12 -0.98 -0.86
N ALA A 256 -2.52 -1.65 -1.93
CA ALA A 256 -2.16 -3.05 -2.15
C ALA A 256 -0.64 -3.24 -2.38
N HIS A 257 0.12 -2.15 -2.54
CA HIS A 257 1.58 -2.16 -2.49
C HIS A 257 2.14 -1.99 -1.07
N LEU A 258 1.36 -1.56 -0.08
CA LEU A 258 1.84 -1.37 1.29
C LEU A 258 1.89 -2.69 2.07
N ASP A 259 2.95 -2.87 2.85
CA ASP A 259 3.14 -4.03 3.71
C ASP A 259 2.03 -4.10 4.79
N PRO A 260 1.34 -5.24 4.95
CA PRO A 260 0.25 -5.39 5.91
C PRO A 260 0.62 -5.01 7.36
N ARG A 261 1.90 -5.13 7.73
CA ARG A 261 2.40 -4.76 9.07
C ARG A 261 2.21 -3.28 9.40
N LEU A 262 2.11 -2.41 8.39
CA LEU A 262 1.83 -0.99 8.58
C LEU A 262 0.43 -0.75 9.19
N PHE A 263 -0.47 -1.72 9.06
CA PHE A 263 -1.86 -1.62 9.52
C PHE A 263 -2.16 -2.49 10.76
N ALA A 264 -1.19 -3.30 11.20
CA ALA A 264 -1.31 -4.10 12.42
C ALA A 264 -1.13 -3.22 13.67
N GLU A 265 -1.47 -3.73 14.87
CA GLU A 265 -1.33 -2.98 16.14
C GLU A 265 0.08 -2.40 16.36
N GLY A 266 1.13 -3.09 15.89
CA GLY A 266 2.51 -2.57 15.91
C GLY A 266 2.77 -1.37 15.00
N GLY A 267 1.94 -1.18 13.96
CA GLY A 267 1.96 -0.06 13.02
C GLY A 267 1.56 1.28 13.66
N GLN A 268 0.82 1.27 14.78
CA GLN A 268 0.39 2.51 15.44
C GLN A 268 1.56 3.36 15.93
N ASN A 269 2.69 2.73 16.30
CA ASN A 269 3.91 3.43 16.67
C ASN A 269 4.53 4.22 15.51
N LEU A 270 4.22 3.86 14.26
CA LEU A 270 4.66 4.59 13.07
C LEU A 270 3.79 5.80 12.78
N ASN A 271 2.53 5.83 13.20
CA ASN A 271 1.62 6.91 12.83
C ASN A 271 2.15 8.28 13.26
N ASN A 272 2.84 8.34 14.39
CA ASN A 272 3.45 9.56 14.92
C ASN A 272 4.88 9.84 14.42
N LEU A 273 5.42 9.00 13.54
CA LEU A 273 6.77 9.18 13.00
C LEU A 273 6.78 10.35 12.00
N PRO A 274 7.60 11.40 12.19
CA PRO A 274 7.68 12.49 11.23
C PRO A 274 8.25 12.02 9.88
N VAL A 275 7.61 12.41 8.77
CA VAL A 275 8.08 12.03 7.42
C VAL A 275 9.48 12.56 7.11
N LEU A 276 9.90 13.64 7.78
CA LEU A 276 11.24 14.22 7.68
C LEU A 276 12.35 13.32 8.28
N LYS A 277 11.99 12.35 9.13
CA LYS A 277 12.95 11.33 9.59
C LYS A 277 13.28 10.32 8.50
N LEU A 278 12.40 10.14 7.52
CA LEU A 278 12.62 9.25 6.39
C LEU A 278 13.56 9.90 5.36
N ARG A 279 14.37 9.09 4.66
CA ARG A 279 15.33 9.55 3.64
C ARG A 279 14.67 9.86 2.29
N LEU A 280 13.52 10.53 2.33
CA LEU A 280 12.67 10.84 1.17
C LEU A 280 13.15 12.07 0.36
N GLY A 281 14.17 12.80 0.81
CA GLY A 281 14.67 13.98 0.11
C GLY A 281 13.63 15.09 0.02
N LYS A 282 13.57 15.79 -1.12
CA LYS A 282 12.57 16.84 -1.38
C LYS A 282 11.12 16.35 -1.31
N VAL A 283 10.87 15.04 -1.43
CA VAL A 283 9.52 14.49 -1.28
C VAL A 283 9.03 14.62 0.15
N ALA A 284 9.91 14.51 1.16
CA ALA A 284 9.56 14.70 2.56
C ALA A 284 9.01 16.12 2.82
N VAL A 285 9.67 17.13 2.24
CA VAL A 285 9.24 18.54 2.34
C VAL A 285 7.89 18.75 1.66
N ARG A 286 7.70 18.20 0.46
CA ARG A 286 6.41 18.29 -0.25
C ARG A 286 5.26 17.63 0.50
N LEU A 287 5.52 16.55 1.24
CA LEU A 287 4.53 15.90 2.10
C LEU A 287 4.11 16.84 3.23
N VAL A 288 5.08 17.46 3.92
CA VAL A 288 4.81 18.46 4.97
C VAL A 288 4.02 19.65 4.41
N GLU A 289 4.44 20.20 3.27
CA GLU A 289 3.75 21.31 2.58
C GLU A 289 2.32 20.94 2.13
N ALA A 290 2.06 19.65 1.85
CA ALA A 290 0.74 19.15 1.50
C ALA A 290 -0.18 18.92 2.72
N GLY A 291 0.33 19.12 3.94
CA GLY A 291 -0.36 18.87 5.20
C GLY A 291 -0.23 17.45 5.72
N LEU A 292 0.81 16.70 5.30
CA LEU A 292 1.08 15.32 5.72
C LEU A 292 2.43 15.21 6.47
N PRO A 293 2.56 15.81 7.67
CA PRO A 293 3.82 15.82 8.41
C PRO A 293 4.21 14.48 9.04
N LEU A 294 3.26 13.57 9.24
CA LEU A 294 3.48 12.27 9.89
C LEU A 294 3.24 11.11 8.92
N VAL A 295 3.86 9.96 9.22
CA VAL A 295 3.65 8.73 8.43
C VAL A 295 2.19 8.28 8.47
N GLY A 296 1.49 8.47 9.59
CA GLY A 296 0.05 8.19 9.69
C GLY A 296 -0.76 8.98 8.64
N ASP A 297 -0.53 10.30 8.56
CA ASP A 297 -1.21 11.18 7.59
C ASP A 297 -0.99 10.70 6.14
N VAL A 298 0.22 10.22 5.84
CA VAL A 298 0.56 9.68 4.53
C VAL A 298 -0.17 8.37 4.25
N ILE A 299 -0.23 7.48 5.23
CA ILE A 299 -0.97 6.21 5.13
C ILE A 299 -2.46 6.52 4.90
N ASP A 300 -3.04 7.45 5.66
CA ASP A 300 -4.43 7.88 5.52
C ASP A 300 -4.70 8.53 4.15
N SER A 301 -3.77 9.33 3.65
CA SER A 301 -3.83 9.92 2.30
C SER A 301 -3.77 8.86 1.21
N LEU A 302 -2.95 7.82 1.37
CA LEU A 302 -2.94 6.64 0.49
C LEU A 302 -4.26 5.87 0.59
N GLN A 303 -4.79 5.69 1.81
CA GLN A 303 -6.04 4.97 2.09
C GLN A 303 -7.26 5.62 1.45
N SER A 304 -7.30 6.95 1.49
CA SER A 304 -8.35 7.77 0.89
C SER A 304 -8.16 8.02 -0.61
N GLY A 305 -7.04 7.57 -1.20
CA GLY A 305 -6.72 7.82 -2.61
C GLY A 305 -6.41 9.28 -2.94
N ASN A 306 -6.26 10.15 -1.94
CA ASN A 306 -6.08 11.60 -2.08
C ASN A 306 -4.61 11.97 -2.38
N THR A 307 -4.09 11.44 -3.48
CA THR A 307 -2.67 11.57 -3.87
C THR A 307 -2.37 12.79 -4.74
N HIS A 308 -3.40 13.58 -5.08
CA HIS A 308 -3.34 14.64 -6.09
C HIS A 308 -2.36 15.77 -5.75
N LYS A 309 -2.17 16.09 -4.46
CA LYS A 309 -1.30 17.20 -4.03
C LYS A 309 0.20 16.94 -4.24
N ILE A 310 0.62 15.67 -4.20
CA ILE A 310 2.05 15.29 -4.19
C ILE A 310 2.48 14.65 -5.52
N GLY A 311 1.53 14.12 -6.28
CA GLY A 311 1.74 13.47 -7.57
C GLY A 311 2.09 11.99 -7.43
N MET A 312 1.65 11.18 -8.41
CA MET A 312 1.71 9.72 -8.30
C MET A 312 3.14 9.16 -8.16
N THR A 313 4.12 9.72 -8.88
CA THR A 313 5.52 9.24 -8.83
C THR A 313 6.13 9.42 -7.44
N ALA A 314 5.83 10.55 -6.79
CA ALA A 314 6.29 10.81 -5.43
C ALA A 314 5.59 9.89 -4.43
N MET A 315 4.28 9.69 -4.56
CA MET A 315 3.54 8.75 -3.69
C MET A 315 4.00 7.30 -3.85
N LYS A 316 4.35 6.87 -5.06
CA LYS A 316 4.95 5.55 -5.27
C LYS A 316 6.27 5.40 -4.50
N ARG A 317 7.17 6.38 -4.62
CA ARG A 317 8.44 6.40 -3.86
C ARG A 317 8.20 6.38 -2.35
N VAL A 318 7.16 7.07 -1.88
CA VAL A 318 6.79 7.09 -0.47
C VAL A 318 6.31 5.70 -0.03
N ALA A 319 5.43 5.07 -0.78
CA ALA A 319 4.96 3.71 -0.50
C ALA A 319 6.12 2.70 -0.48
N ASP A 320 7.04 2.76 -1.45
CA ASP A 320 8.24 1.92 -1.48
C ASP A 320 9.09 2.10 -0.20
N HIS A 321 9.25 3.34 0.27
CA HIS A 321 9.96 3.60 1.53
C HIS A 321 9.20 3.12 2.76
N LEU A 322 7.87 3.27 2.81
CA LEU A 322 7.07 2.77 3.92
C LEU A 322 7.17 1.25 4.04
N ASN A 323 7.26 0.54 2.92
CA ASN A 323 7.52 -0.91 2.93
C ASN A 323 8.88 -1.28 3.50
N ILE A 324 9.90 -0.46 3.21
CA ILE A 324 11.23 -0.65 3.80
C ILE A 324 11.15 -0.42 5.32
N VAL A 325 10.46 0.63 5.76
CA VAL A 325 10.22 0.89 7.20
C VAL A 325 9.50 -0.29 7.83
N ALA A 326 8.41 -0.78 7.23
CA ALA A 326 7.64 -1.92 7.70
C ALA A 326 8.51 -3.18 7.88
N SER A 327 9.41 -3.42 6.93
CA SER A 327 10.33 -4.56 6.98
C SER A 327 11.40 -4.47 8.07
N CYS A 328 11.60 -3.29 8.64
CA CYS A 328 12.53 -3.01 9.72
C CYS A 328 11.82 -2.69 11.05
N MET A 329 10.53 -2.97 11.16
CA MET A 329 9.79 -2.81 12.41
C MET A 329 10.11 -3.95 13.39
N SER A 330 10.17 -3.58 14.66
CA SER A 330 10.21 -4.47 15.81
C SER A 330 9.17 -4.03 16.84
N ILE A 331 8.99 -4.81 17.91
CA ILE A 331 8.06 -4.49 19.01
C ILE A 331 8.39 -3.14 19.67
N THR A 332 9.67 -2.72 19.65
CA THR A 332 10.15 -1.48 20.28
C THR A 332 10.18 -0.28 19.32
N GLY A 333 9.80 -0.47 18.06
CA GLY A 333 9.81 0.56 17.02
C GLY A 333 10.66 0.19 15.80
N VAL A 334 11.10 1.20 15.05
CA VAL A 334 11.88 1.01 13.82
C VAL A 334 13.35 0.75 14.16
N ASP A 335 13.89 -0.37 13.66
CA ASP A 335 15.33 -0.60 13.60
C ASP A 335 15.94 0.26 12.49
N TRP A 336 16.56 1.36 12.90
CA TRP A 336 17.19 2.31 11.98
C TRP A 336 18.44 1.77 11.29
N ASN A 337 19.13 0.78 11.88
CA ASN A 337 20.27 0.13 11.23
C ASN A 337 19.78 -0.78 10.11
N CYS A 338 18.71 -1.55 10.35
CA CYS A 338 18.01 -2.26 9.29
C CYS A 338 17.55 -1.30 8.18
N TYR A 339 16.90 -0.19 8.55
CA TYR A 339 16.38 0.78 7.59
C TYR A 339 17.51 1.34 6.72
N GLN A 340 18.62 1.78 7.34
CA GLN A 340 19.82 2.29 6.66
C GLN A 340 20.41 1.28 5.68
N SER A 341 20.51 0.00 6.07
CA SER A 341 21.01 -1.05 5.19
C SER A 341 20.12 -1.27 3.97
N ARG A 342 18.78 -1.21 4.12
CA ARG A 342 17.82 -1.49 3.04
C ARG A 342 17.67 -0.36 2.04
N ILE A 343 17.81 0.89 2.49
CA ILE A 343 17.86 2.04 1.58
C ILE A 343 19.22 2.18 0.87
N ASN A 344 20.19 1.34 1.23
CA ASN A 344 21.54 1.29 0.66
C ASN A 344 22.25 2.65 0.68
N ILE A 345 22.20 3.32 1.84
CA ILE A 345 22.88 4.59 2.05
C ILE A 345 24.12 4.35 2.92
N GLU A 346 25.27 4.83 2.46
CA GLU A 346 26.53 4.73 3.20
C GLU A 346 26.48 5.52 4.50
N CYS A 347 27.02 4.93 5.57
CA CYS A 347 27.16 5.58 6.88
C CYS A 347 28.49 6.31 6.98
N LEU A 348 28.45 7.56 7.45
CA LEU A 348 29.62 8.36 7.79
C LEU A 348 29.65 8.65 9.30
N PRO A 349 30.84 8.65 9.93
CA PRO A 349 32.12 8.19 9.38
C PRO A 349 32.17 6.68 9.10
N LEU A 350 33.06 6.26 8.19
CA LEU A 350 33.33 4.85 7.87
C LEU A 350 34.05 4.10 9.00
N THR A 351 34.73 4.84 9.87
CA THR A 351 35.45 4.32 11.03
C THR A 351 34.64 4.59 12.30
N SER A 352 34.74 3.69 13.28
CA SER A 352 34.09 3.84 14.58
C SER A 352 34.50 5.15 15.26
N THR A 353 33.55 5.79 15.94
CA THR A 353 33.78 7.02 16.73
C THR A 353 33.37 6.85 18.18
N GLY A 354 33.78 5.72 18.76
CA GLY A 354 33.51 5.35 20.15
C GLY A 354 34.14 6.29 21.17
N THR A 355 35.14 7.09 20.79
CA THR A 355 35.82 8.03 21.69
C THR A 355 35.85 9.47 21.15
N PRO A 356 36.03 10.50 22.01
CA PRO A 356 36.16 11.88 21.57
C PRO A 356 37.35 12.12 20.63
N ILE A 357 38.46 11.39 20.81
CA ILE A 357 39.64 11.53 19.94
C ILE A 357 39.36 10.98 18.53
N ASP A 358 38.58 9.90 18.43
CA ASP A 358 38.12 9.36 17.15
C ASP A 358 37.18 10.34 16.44
N PHE A 359 36.26 10.97 17.20
CA PHE A 359 35.39 12.01 16.67
C PHE A 359 36.20 13.21 16.12
N VAL A 360 37.12 13.74 16.93
CA VAL A 360 37.94 14.90 16.56
C VAL A 360 38.83 14.61 15.34
N SER A 361 39.41 13.41 15.26
CA SER A 361 40.27 13.01 14.13
C SER A 361 39.48 12.79 12.83
N THR A 362 38.25 12.29 12.90
CA THR A 362 37.40 12.03 11.72
C THR A 362 36.62 13.26 11.25
N LEU A 363 36.32 14.21 12.14
CA LEU A 363 35.48 15.38 11.85
C LEU A 363 35.86 16.15 10.58
N PRO A 364 37.13 16.52 10.32
CA PRO A 364 37.48 17.26 9.11
C PRO A 364 37.19 16.48 7.82
N GLN A 365 37.43 15.16 7.83
CA GLN A 365 37.22 14.31 6.66
C GLN A 365 35.73 14.11 6.39
N VAL A 366 34.93 13.88 7.44
CA VAL A 366 33.47 13.73 7.34
C VAL A 366 32.83 15.00 6.80
N ILE A 367 33.21 16.18 7.30
CA ILE A 367 32.64 17.45 6.83
C ILE A 367 33.04 17.73 5.38
N GLU A 368 34.31 17.52 5.01
CA GLU A 368 34.71 17.64 3.60
C GLU A 368 33.91 16.71 2.70
N GLU A 369 33.69 15.45 3.12
CA GLU A 369 32.94 14.48 2.34
C GLU A 369 31.45 14.83 2.22
N LEU A 370 30.84 15.32 3.30
CA LEU A 370 29.48 15.85 3.28
C LEU A 370 29.35 17.01 2.28
N LEU A 371 30.28 17.97 2.31
CA LEU A 371 30.25 19.11 1.40
C LEU A 371 30.41 18.70 -0.07
N ARG A 372 31.27 17.72 -0.35
CA ARG A 372 31.46 17.17 -1.71
C ARG A 372 30.23 16.42 -2.21
N ARG A 373 29.71 15.47 -1.43
CA ARG A 373 28.61 14.59 -1.85
C ARG A 373 27.29 15.33 -2.07
N GLN A 374 27.03 16.37 -1.28
CA GLN A 374 25.76 17.10 -1.34
C GLN A 374 25.79 18.24 -2.37
N GLY A 375 26.98 18.63 -2.84
CA GLY A 375 27.12 19.67 -3.86
C GLY A 375 26.54 21.02 -3.44
N VAL A 376 26.65 21.37 -2.15
CA VAL A 376 26.04 22.58 -1.56
C VAL A 376 26.53 23.86 -2.27
N SER A 377 27.83 23.89 -2.59
CA SER A 377 28.41 24.85 -3.53
C SER A 377 29.62 24.21 -4.21
N LEU A 378 30.02 24.76 -5.35
CA LEU A 378 31.14 24.23 -6.16
C LEU A 378 32.46 24.17 -5.36
N ARG A 379 32.71 25.14 -4.49
CA ARG A 379 33.98 25.29 -3.76
C ARG A 379 33.86 25.04 -2.25
N ALA A 380 32.72 24.52 -1.76
CA ALA A 380 32.44 24.40 -0.33
C ALA A 380 33.55 23.64 0.43
N ALA A 381 33.97 22.48 -0.09
CA ALA A 381 34.99 21.65 0.55
C ALA A 381 36.36 22.35 0.61
N ASP A 382 36.74 23.10 -0.43
CA ASP A 382 38.02 23.82 -0.47
C ASP A 382 38.01 25.04 0.44
N ILE A 383 36.91 25.81 0.45
CA ILE A 383 36.72 26.93 1.37
C ILE A 383 36.78 26.42 2.83
N PHE A 384 36.09 25.32 3.12
CA PHE A 384 36.16 24.68 4.43
C PHE A 384 37.60 24.29 4.81
N ARG A 385 38.34 23.69 3.86
CA ARG A 385 39.71 23.21 4.05
C ARG A 385 40.70 24.32 4.40
N HIS A 386 40.61 25.43 3.67
CA HIS A 386 41.56 26.56 3.75
C HIS A 386 41.19 27.59 4.82
N ARG A 387 39.91 27.68 5.19
CA ARG A 387 39.40 28.76 6.04
C ARG A 387 38.61 28.28 7.25
N THR A 388 37.47 27.64 7.03
CA THR A 388 36.49 27.40 8.11
C THR A 388 37.05 26.49 9.21
N ARG A 389 37.68 25.38 8.84
CA ARG A 389 38.25 24.41 9.80
C ARG A 389 39.52 24.89 10.51
N LYS A 390 40.08 26.03 10.08
CA LYS A 390 41.35 26.54 10.59
C LYS A 390 41.10 27.50 11.75
N HIS A 391 41.92 27.36 12.78
CA HIS A 391 42.03 28.35 13.85
C HIS A 391 42.40 29.73 13.28
N TYR A 392 41.94 30.82 13.90
CA TYR A 392 42.06 32.18 13.34
C TYR A 392 43.49 32.57 12.94
N ARG A 393 44.51 32.08 13.67
CA ARG A 393 45.93 32.33 13.39
C ARG A 393 46.44 31.71 12.08
N HIS A 394 45.79 30.67 11.58
CA HIS A 394 46.20 29.94 10.36
C HIS A 394 45.12 30.00 9.27
N ARG A 395 44.04 30.74 9.51
CA ARG A 395 42.91 30.88 8.62
C ARG A 395 43.28 31.85 7.49
N MET A 396 43.18 31.40 6.25
CA MET A 396 43.34 32.28 5.09
C MET A 396 42.22 33.33 5.04
N THR A 397 42.55 34.56 4.67
CA THR A 397 41.57 35.63 4.44
C THR A 397 40.68 35.31 3.22
N LEU A 398 39.53 35.98 3.11
CA LEU A 398 38.65 35.81 1.94
C LEU A 398 39.38 36.08 0.63
N HIS A 399 40.28 37.06 0.61
CA HIS A 399 41.07 37.41 -0.57
C HIS A 399 42.08 36.31 -0.93
N GLN A 400 42.81 35.78 0.06
CA GLN A 400 43.78 34.70 -0.16
C GLN A 400 43.11 33.42 -0.68
N VAL A 401 41.94 33.05 -0.13
CA VAL A 401 41.17 31.90 -0.63
C VAL A 401 40.66 32.17 -2.05
N ALA A 402 40.20 33.40 -2.31
CA ALA A 402 39.72 33.78 -3.63
C ALA A 402 40.82 33.72 -4.70
N GLU A 403 42.03 34.17 -4.38
CA GLU A 403 43.22 34.04 -5.25
C GLU A 403 43.54 32.57 -5.52
N THR A 404 43.58 31.74 -4.46
CA THR A 404 43.87 30.30 -4.56
C THR A 404 42.85 29.55 -5.43
N LEU A 405 41.58 29.94 -5.35
CA LEU A 405 40.47 29.29 -6.06
C LEU A 405 40.04 30.02 -7.35
N GLY A 406 40.81 31.02 -7.80
CA GLY A 406 40.54 31.77 -9.02
C GLY A 406 39.18 32.47 -9.05
N THR A 407 38.81 33.17 -7.97
CA THR A 407 37.50 33.83 -7.84
C THR A 407 37.55 35.15 -7.06
N PHE A 408 36.40 35.65 -6.63
CA PHE A 408 36.25 36.90 -5.87
C PHE A 408 35.96 36.60 -4.39
N GLY A 409 36.48 37.44 -3.49
CA GLY A 409 36.27 37.29 -2.04
C GLY A 409 34.79 37.33 -1.62
N SER A 410 33.96 38.07 -2.36
CA SER A 410 32.50 38.10 -2.17
C SER A 410 31.85 36.74 -2.45
N SER A 411 32.32 36.00 -3.47
CA SER A 411 31.89 34.65 -3.77
C SER A 411 32.27 33.68 -2.65
N ILE A 412 33.50 33.77 -2.14
CA ILE A 412 33.96 32.95 -1.01
C ILE A 412 33.07 33.18 0.22
N LYS A 413 32.80 34.45 0.57
CA LYS A 413 31.93 34.80 1.71
C LYS A 413 30.52 34.21 1.53
N ARG A 414 29.94 34.36 0.34
CA ARG A 414 28.61 33.85 0.02
C ARG A 414 28.56 32.32 0.13
N GLU A 415 29.49 31.62 -0.50
CA GLU A 415 29.54 30.16 -0.45
C GLU A 415 29.79 29.64 0.98
N GLU A 416 30.70 30.27 1.74
CA GLU A 416 30.93 29.96 3.16
C GLU A 416 29.66 30.10 3.99
N THR A 417 28.91 31.18 3.78
CA THR A 417 27.63 31.40 4.46
C THR A 417 26.61 30.31 4.12
N ILE A 418 26.50 29.94 2.84
CA ILE A 418 25.52 28.95 2.36
C ILE A 418 25.82 27.57 2.95
N PHE A 419 27.07 27.10 2.89
CA PHE A 419 27.36 25.76 3.39
C PHE A 419 27.36 25.69 4.92
N LEU A 420 27.68 26.78 5.65
CA LEU A 420 27.57 26.80 7.10
C LEU A 420 26.11 26.73 7.56
N ALA A 421 25.21 27.46 6.91
CA ALA A 421 23.78 27.34 7.16
C ALA A 421 23.30 25.90 6.90
N TRP A 422 23.71 25.33 5.77
CA TRP A 422 23.37 23.94 5.43
C TRP A 422 23.94 22.92 6.43
N LEU A 423 25.19 23.07 6.88
CA LEU A 423 25.80 22.22 7.91
C LEU A 423 25.05 22.34 9.23
N ASN A 424 24.60 23.55 9.59
CA ASN A 424 23.77 23.76 10.78
C ASN A 424 22.44 23.00 10.66
N ASP A 425 21.71 23.17 9.55
CA ASP A 425 20.43 22.48 9.32
C ASP A 425 20.56 20.96 9.49
N VAL A 426 21.61 20.35 8.93
CA VAL A 426 21.75 18.88 8.92
C VAL A 426 22.40 18.33 10.20
N LEU A 427 23.33 19.05 10.84
CA LEU A 427 24.06 18.56 12.02
C LEU A 427 23.44 18.99 13.35
N VAL A 428 22.82 20.17 13.38
CA VAL A 428 22.23 20.77 14.58
C VAL A 428 20.72 20.57 14.56
N SER A 429 20.02 21.11 13.56
CA SER A 429 18.57 20.96 13.41
C SER A 429 18.12 19.54 13.01
N ARG A 430 19.09 18.65 12.73
CA ARG A 430 18.90 17.24 12.38
C ARG A 430 17.99 17.02 11.17
N GLU A 431 18.03 17.93 10.20
CA GLU A 431 17.30 17.85 8.93
C GLU A 431 17.91 16.81 7.97
N PHE A 432 18.01 15.56 8.43
CA PHE A 432 18.73 14.51 7.75
C PHE A 432 18.09 14.07 6.43
N PHE A 433 16.83 14.45 6.15
CA PHE A 433 16.21 14.23 4.84
C PHE A 433 16.98 14.88 3.69
N ARG A 434 17.84 15.88 3.99
CA ARG A 434 18.71 16.56 3.02
C ARG A 434 19.97 15.77 2.68
N LEU A 435 20.29 14.72 3.43
CA LEU A 435 21.53 13.95 3.29
C LEU A 435 21.33 12.76 2.36
N SER A 436 22.25 12.60 1.41
CA SER A 436 22.48 11.36 0.65
C SER A 436 23.32 10.32 1.40
N VAL A 437 23.69 10.59 2.65
CA VAL A 437 24.46 9.70 3.53
C VAL A 437 23.73 9.52 4.87
N TRP A 438 24.06 8.45 5.57
CA TRP A 438 23.65 8.24 6.94
C TRP A 438 24.73 8.77 7.88
N LEU A 439 24.33 9.37 9.00
CA LEU A 439 25.28 9.84 10.01
C LEU A 439 25.21 8.89 11.20
N ASP A 440 26.35 8.37 11.61
CA ASP A 440 26.46 7.46 12.75
C ASP A 440 25.91 8.09 14.03
N ALA A 441 25.15 7.32 14.80
CA ALA A 441 24.49 7.81 16.01
C ALA A 441 25.48 8.20 17.11
N THR A 442 26.59 7.46 17.23
CA THR A 442 27.66 7.77 18.19
C THR A 442 28.34 9.08 17.80
N TRP A 443 28.65 9.25 16.51
CA TRP A 443 29.20 10.49 15.98
C TRP A 443 28.29 11.70 16.23
N LEU A 444 26.98 11.55 16.06
CA LEU A 444 25.98 12.60 16.32
C LEU A 444 25.82 12.93 17.82
N THR A 445 26.17 12.00 18.71
CA THR A 445 26.15 12.20 20.16
C THR A 445 27.23 13.20 20.57
N TRP A 446 28.44 13.09 20.00
CA TRP A 446 29.51 14.07 20.22
C TRP A 446 29.14 15.47 19.72
N TRP A 447 28.41 15.57 18.60
CA TRP A 447 27.84 16.85 18.15
C TRP A 447 26.87 17.47 19.16
N ARG A 448 26.03 16.65 19.80
CA ARG A 448 25.09 17.12 20.82
C ARG A 448 25.83 17.62 22.06
N GLU A 449 26.83 16.89 22.53
CA GLU A 449 27.65 17.34 23.67
C GLU A 449 28.40 18.64 23.37
N ALA A 450 28.90 18.79 22.14
CA ALA A 450 29.54 20.02 21.71
C ALA A 450 28.55 21.19 21.65
N GLU A 451 27.31 20.96 21.22
CA GLU A 451 26.24 21.96 21.21
C GLU A 451 25.91 22.41 22.64
N GLU A 452 25.72 21.48 23.59
CA GLU A 452 25.51 21.81 25.01
C GLU A 452 26.66 22.65 25.57
N THR A 453 27.89 22.31 25.20
CA THR A 453 29.09 23.03 25.65
C THR A 453 29.17 24.43 25.04
N TYR A 454 28.72 24.59 23.80
CA TYR A 454 28.62 25.89 23.12
C TYR A 454 27.59 26.79 23.78
N GLU A 455 26.41 26.27 24.14
CA GLU A 455 25.39 27.04 24.85
C GLU A 455 25.90 27.57 26.21
N GLN A 456 26.71 26.78 26.91
CA GLN A 456 27.33 27.15 28.19
C GLN A 456 28.48 28.14 28.06
N SER A 457 29.06 28.31 26.87
CA SER A 457 30.21 29.20 26.66
C SER A 457 29.83 30.68 26.52
N GLN A 458 28.53 31.00 26.47
CA GLN A 458 28.00 32.37 26.39
C GLN A 458 28.56 33.17 25.20
N GLY A 459 28.92 32.51 24.10
CA GLY A 459 29.45 33.17 22.91
C GLY A 459 30.97 33.43 22.95
N GLU A 460 31.69 32.93 23.96
CA GLU A 460 33.15 33.01 24.02
C GLU A 460 33.83 31.74 23.45
N TYR A 461 34.68 31.92 22.43
CA TYR A 461 35.38 30.82 21.74
C TYR A 461 36.37 30.10 22.65
N ASP A 462 37.22 30.84 23.38
CA ASP A 462 38.26 30.23 24.21
C ASP A 462 37.65 29.43 25.36
N ARG A 463 36.54 29.94 25.93
CA ARG A 463 35.75 29.22 26.94
C ARG A 463 35.14 27.94 26.37
N PHE A 464 34.57 27.99 25.17
CA PHE A 464 34.07 26.81 24.47
C PHE A 464 35.16 25.75 24.25
N ALA A 465 36.30 26.15 23.67
CA ALA A 465 37.40 25.24 23.38
C ALA A 465 37.99 24.62 24.65
N ASN A 466 38.17 25.40 25.71
CA ASN A 466 38.69 24.91 26.99
C ASN A 466 37.72 23.95 27.69
N ASN A 467 36.43 24.29 27.73
CA ASN A 467 35.41 23.43 28.32
C ASN A 467 35.30 22.09 27.56
N LEU A 468 35.33 22.15 26.23
CA LEU A 468 35.29 20.97 25.38
C LEU A 468 36.52 20.08 25.59
N GLY A 469 37.71 20.68 25.66
CA GLY A 469 38.95 19.96 25.97
C GLY A 469 38.94 19.30 27.34
N TRP A 470 38.44 19.98 28.36
CA TRP A 470 38.31 19.40 29.70
C TRP A 470 37.29 18.25 29.73
N ARG A 471 36.11 18.45 29.13
CA ARG A 471 35.03 17.44 29.10
C ARG A 471 35.43 16.19 28.33
N TRP A 472 36.12 16.36 27.20
CA TRP A 472 36.59 15.26 26.35
C TRP A 472 37.97 14.72 26.73
N ARG A 473 38.61 15.30 27.76
CA ARG A 473 39.99 14.96 28.20
C ARG A 473 41.01 15.03 27.06
N LEU A 474 40.89 16.05 26.22
CA LEU A 474 41.76 16.28 25.07
C LEU A 474 42.67 17.47 25.33
N SER A 475 43.89 17.39 24.80
CA SER A 475 44.84 18.49 24.81
C SER A 475 44.35 19.66 23.95
N GLY A 476 44.86 20.86 24.23
CA GLY A 476 44.56 22.03 23.40
C GLY A 476 44.96 21.83 21.93
N LYS A 477 45.99 21.03 21.63
CA LYS A 477 46.40 20.72 20.25
C LYS A 477 45.34 19.88 19.53
N GLU A 478 44.77 18.89 20.20
CA GLU A 478 43.73 18.01 19.64
C GLU A 478 42.43 18.79 19.44
N ILE A 479 41.97 19.54 20.44
CA ILE A 479 40.76 20.34 20.33
C ILE A 479 40.85 21.39 19.23
N ASN A 480 42.01 22.02 19.04
CA ASN A 480 42.20 23.01 17.99
C ASN A 480 42.02 22.45 16.56
N THR A 481 41.95 21.13 16.38
CA THR A 481 41.61 20.51 15.10
C THR A 481 40.10 20.43 14.84
N ALA A 482 39.27 20.48 15.89
CA ALA A 482 37.81 20.35 15.80
C ALA A 482 37.04 21.62 16.20
N ALA A 483 37.47 22.33 17.26
CA ALA A 483 36.77 23.50 17.81
C ALA A 483 36.47 24.58 16.77
N PRO A 484 37.37 24.94 15.82
CA PRO A 484 37.05 25.93 14.80
C PRO A 484 35.85 25.53 13.93
N THR A 485 35.75 24.25 13.58
CA THR A 485 34.65 23.70 12.76
C THR A 485 33.34 23.71 13.55
N LEU A 486 33.35 23.15 14.76
CA LEU A 486 32.18 23.09 15.64
C LEU A 486 31.62 24.49 15.89
N TRP A 487 32.51 25.41 16.27
CA TRP A 487 32.16 26.81 16.52
C TRP A 487 31.49 27.44 15.31
N ALA A 488 32.11 27.34 14.12
CA ALA A 488 31.59 27.94 12.89
C ALA A 488 30.22 27.40 12.49
N VAL A 489 29.96 26.11 12.72
CA VAL A 489 28.65 25.49 12.44
C VAL A 489 27.59 25.97 13.43
N PHE A 490 27.87 26.03 14.74
CA PHE A 490 26.88 26.45 15.74
C PHE A 490 26.47 27.92 15.62
N THR A 491 27.43 28.77 15.27
CA THR A 491 27.27 30.21 15.11
C THR A 491 26.60 30.60 13.78
N GLY A 492 26.55 29.69 12.80
CA GLY A 492 26.03 29.95 11.44
C GLY A 492 26.89 30.91 10.61
N TYR A 493 27.99 31.39 11.20
CA TYR A 493 28.95 32.31 10.66
C TYR A 493 30.15 32.24 11.58
N PRO A 494 31.41 32.37 11.13
CA PRO A 494 32.53 32.51 12.05
C PRO A 494 32.40 33.66 13.08
N GLU A 495 31.37 34.52 12.99
CA GLU A 495 31.04 35.64 13.89
C GLU A 495 29.54 35.75 14.32
N GLY A 496 28.76 34.65 14.35
CA GLY A 496 27.58 34.54 15.24
C GLY A 496 26.32 35.40 15.02
N ARG A 497 25.53 35.17 13.95
CA ARG A 497 24.09 35.55 13.95
C ARG A 497 23.23 34.51 13.23
N ARG A 498 22.28 33.91 13.96
CA ARG A 498 21.21 33.02 13.44
C ARG A 498 20.04 33.83 12.87
N LEU A 499 19.45 33.35 11.77
CA LEU A 499 18.09 33.69 11.35
C LEU A 499 17.22 32.45 11.56
N SER A 500 16.16 32.57 12.36
CA SER A 500 15.11 31.55 12.48
C SER A 500 13.98 31.85 11.50
N VAL A 501 13.41 30.81 10.91
CA VAL A 501 12.12 30.89 10.22
C VAL A 501 11.17 29.89 10.85
N ILE A 502 10.05 30.44 11.32
CA ILE A 502 8.93 29.79 12.00
C ILE A 502 7.97 29.15 10.97
N ALA A 503 7.28 28.11 11.47
CA ALA A 503 6.04 27.42 11.07
C ALA A 503 5.11 28.08 10.01
N LEU A 504 4.23 27.28 9.39
CA LEU A 504 2.77 27.52 9.40
C LEU A 504 1.91 26.44 8.67
N TYR A 505 0.77 26.16 9.32
CA TYR A 505 -0.61 25.84 8.87
C TYR A 505 -1.10 24.48 8.35
N GLU A 506 -2.17 24.06 9.02
CA GLU A 506 -3.16 23.01 8.78
C GLU A 506 -4.14 23.37 7.63
N ALA A 507 -4.63 22.34 6.93
CA ALA A 507 -5.87 22.42 6.15
C ALA A 507 -6.54 21.04 6.05
N SER A 508 -7.78 20.92 6.54
CA SER A 508 -8.62 19.72 6.44
C SER A 508 -9.07 19.44 4.99
N PRO A 509 -9.12 18.17 4.53
CA PRO A 509 -9.58 17.83 3.19
C PRO A 509 -11.06 17.42 3.12
N LYS A 510 -11.69 17.66 1.96
CA LYS A 510 -12.95 17.04 1.55
C LYS A 510 -12.67 15.67 0.94
N LEU A 511 -13.51 14.70 1.32
CA LEU A 511 -13.41 13.27 1.03
C LEU A 511 -13.83 12.93 -0.42
N GLY A 512 -13.06 12.06 -1.08
CA GLY A 512 -13.47 11.32 -2.28
C GLY A 512 -13.65 9.84 -1.93
N ARG A 513 -14.70 9.20 -2.44
CA ARG A 513 -15.17 7.89 -1.98
C ARG A 513 -15.28 6.89 -3.19
N ILE A 514 -15.40 5.59 -2.94
CA ILE A 514 -15.49 4.48 -3.95
C ILE A 514 -16.84 4.46 -4.66
N ARG A 515 -17.04 4.08 -5.93
CA ARG A 515 -18.42 3.74 -6.39
C ARG A 515 -18.65 2.24 -6.45
N LEU A 516 -19.51 1.73 -5.58
CA LEU A 516 -19.99 0.35 -5.55
C LEU A 516 -21.12 0.19 -6.59
N GLN A 517 -20.77 0.16 -7.88
CA GLN A 517 -21.75 0.00 -8.96
C GLN A 517 -22.22 -1.46 -9.15
N GLY A 518 -21.48 -2.45 -8.63
CA GLY A 518 -21.79 -3.88 -8.78
C GLY A 518 -23.07 -4.33 -8.06
N PHE A 519 -23.33 -3.79 -6.87
CA PHE A 519 -24.46 -4.18 -6.03
C PHE A 519 -25.80 -3.61 -6.51
N ARG A 520 -25.81 -2.61 -7.39
CA ARG A 520 -27.05 -2.04 -7.92
C ARG A 520 -27.73 -2.86 -9.01
N ARG A 521 -27.14 -3.98 -9.42
CA ARG A 521 -27.84 -4.99 -10.24
C ARG A 521 -28.69 -5.94 -9.40
N VAL A 522 -28.77 -5.74 -8.08
CA VAL A 522 -29.46 -6.59 -7.10
C VAL A 522 -30.94 -6.18 -6.89
N HIS A 523 -31.46 -5.22 -7.67
CA HIS A 523 -32.89 -4.93 -7.72
C HIS A 523 -33.41 -5.02 -9.16
#